data_AF-A0A1Z8S748-F1
#
_entry.id   AF-A0A1Z8S748-F1
#
_cell.length_a   1.000
_cell.length_b   1.000
_cell.length_c   1.000
_cell.angle_alpha   90.00
_cell.angle_beta   90.00
_cell.angle_gamma   90.00
#
_symmetry.space_group_name_H-M   'P 1'
#
loop_
_entity.id
_entity.type
_entity.pdbx_description
1 polymer ?
#
loop_
_entity_poly.entity_id
_entity_poly.type
_entity_poly.pdbx_seq_one_letter_code
_entity_poly.pdbx_strand_id
1 'polypeptide(L)'
;MSKVYHINQMRMIRDLKEFKRNQKITNYVATYLLKNNITKKKFYIFCEGMSRNEMKELYGILVECYQKYLKNNTEIDLQLRYDIEDSYYITVSNLLTKNDMYSFPNIMSKYREDINPVRALYFEIAEINISFNLKDIDNDYIKNQFKNDVWFKRLMTDIECDMSSLAGIEEKFNLLKKKYQFFTFPISYYHTQEMMKDMQKWLNTFTKFYNRVNGIKSKYD
;
A
#
# COMPACT_ATOMS: atom_id res chain seq x y z
N MET A 1 11.58 42.05 38.76
CA MET A 1 10.75 40.89 39.17
C MET A 1 11.24 39.67 38.40
N SER A 2 11.57 38.58 39.09
CA SER A 2 11.99 37.33 38.46
C SER A 2 10.85 36.76 37.63
N LYS A 3 11.09 36.42 36.35
CA LYS A 3 10.07 35.83 35.48
C LYS A 3 9.89 34.36 35.87
N VAL A 4 8.73 34.01 36.42
CA VAL A 4 8.40 32.62 36.74
C VAL A 4 7.84 31.95 35.49
N TYR A 5 8.61 31.06 34.88
CA TYR A 5 8.17 30.25 33.75
C TYR A 5 7.88 28.82 34.19
N HIS A 6 6.87 28.21 33.60
CA HIS A 6 6.63 26.78 33.74
C HIS A 6 7.76 25.98 33.07
N ILE A 7 8.12 24.82 33.62
CA ILE A 7 9.19 23.95 33.10
C ILE A 7 9.01 23.64 31.61
N ASN A 8 7.77 23.40 31.18
CA ASN A 8 7.44 23.14 29.77
C ASN A 8 7.70 24.35 28.86
N GLN A 9 7.42 25.57 29.35
CA GLN A 9 7.70 26.81 28.61
C GLN A 9 9.21 27.00 28.47
N MET A 10 9.99 26.81 29.55
CA MET A 10 11.44 26.92 29.51
C MET A 10 12.05 25.92 28.51
N ARG A 11 11.57 24.68 28.50
CA ARG A 11 12.01 23.65 27.56
C ARG A 11 11.68 24.02 26.11
N MET A 12 10.46 24.47 25.84
CA MET A 12 10.07 24.93 24.50
C MET A 12 10.93 26.12 24.03
N ILE A 13 11.16 27.11 24.90
CA ILE A 13 12.00 28.27 24.58
C ILE A 13 13.42 27.84 24.23
N ARG A 14 14.02 26.97 25.04
CA ARG A 14 15.37 26.46 24.81
C ARG A 14 15.45 25.76 23.46
N ASP A 15 14.51 24.86 23.18
CA ASP A 15 14.53 24.05 21.97
C ASP A 15 14.27 24.92 20.71
N LEU A 16 13.39 25.94 20.79
CA LEU A 16 13.18 26.91 19.69
C LEU A 16 14.42 27.79 19.46
N LYS A 17 15.08 28.26 20.53
CA LYS A 17 16.34 29.02 20.40
C LYS A 17 17.47 28.16 19.82
N GLU A 18 17.52 26.89 20.20
CA GLU A 18 18.45 25.93 19.63
C GLU A 18 18.20 25.76 18.14
N PHE A 19 16.93 25.55 17.73
CA PHE A 19 16.52 25.51 16.33
C PHE A 19 16.96 26.76 15.57
N LYS A 20 16.76 27.96 16.12
CA LYS A 20 17.20 29.21 15.47
C LYS A 20 18.71 29.22 15.22
N ARG A 21 19.51 28.60 16.08
CA ARG A 21 20.98 28.54 15.98
C ARG A 21 21.49 27.47 15.01
N ASN A 22 20.96 26.25 15.09
CA ASN A 22 21.53 25.09 14.40
C ASN A 22 20.55 24.41 13.44
N GLN A 23 19.33 24.92 13.33
CA GLN A 23 18.26 24.42 12.47
C GLN A 23 17.88 22.95 12.75
N LYS A 24 18.18 22.43 13.95
CA LYS A 24 17.80 21.08 14.40
C LYS A 24 16.47 21.11 15.13
N ILE A 25 15.60 20.17 14.78
CA ILE A 25 14.29 20.01 15.42
C ILE A 25 14.43 18.94 16.51
N THR A 26 14.16 19.30 17.76
CA THR A 26 14.21 18.35 18.88
C THR A 26 12.97 17.44 18.90
N ASN A 27 13.08 16.25 19.49
CA ASN A 27 11.94 15.35 19.67
C ASN A 27 10.77 15.99 20.43
N TYR A 28 11.06 16.91 21.36
CA TYR A 28 10.03 17.62 22.12
C TYR A 28 9.24 18.58 21.23
N VAL A 29 9.93 19.37 20.39
CA VAL A 29 9.29 20.27 19.43
C VAL A 29 8.52 19.47 18.38
N ALA A 30 9.09 18.41 17.80
CA ALA A 30 8.40 17.54 16.85
C ALA A 30 7.10 16.95 17.44
N THR A 31 7.15 16.46 18.69
CA THR A 31 5.97 15.94 19.39
C THR A 31 4.92 17.03 19.62
N TYR A 32 5.35 18.25 19.95
CA TYR A 32 4.44 19.39 20.10
C TYR A 32 3.76 19.74 18.78
N LEU A 33 4.50 19.81 17.68
CA LEU A 33 4.00 20.12 16.34
C LEU A 33 3.00 19.07 15.84
N LEU A 34 3.21 17.78 16.16
CA LEU A 34 2.27 16.70 15.84
C LEU A 34 0.96 16.80 16.60
N LYS A 35 1.00 17.20 17.88
CA LYS A 35 -0.16 17.19 18.77
C LYS A 35 -0.96 18.49 18.76
N ASN A 36 -0.35 19.61 18.39
CA ASN A 36 -0.94 20.93 18.54
C ASN A 36 -0.97 21.66 17.21
N ASN A 37 -2.13 22.22 16.88
CA ASN A 37 -2.23 23.21 15.82
C ASN A 37 -1.44 24.46 16.24
N ILE A 38 -0.56 24.96 15.36
CA ILE A 38 0.37 26.08 15.62
C ILE A 38 -0.35 27.42 15.48
N THR A 39 -1.52 27.53 16.11
CA THR A 39 -2.28 28.77 16.08
C THR A 39 -1.66 29.75 17.06
N LYS A 40 -1.47 31.00 16.61
CA LYS A 40 -0.98 32.11 17.42
C LYS A 40 -1.70 32.20 18.76
N LYS A 41 -3.03 32.06 18.77
CA LYS A 41 -3.86 32.08 19.99
C LYS A 41 -3.44 31.02 21.00
N LYS A 42 -3.32 29.75 20.59
CA LYS A 42 -2.93 28.65 21.49
C LYS A 42 -1.50 28.82 22.00
N PHE A 43 -0.58 29.23 21.13
CA PHE A 43 0.82 29.44 21.52
C PHE A 43 0.99 30.61 22.49
N TYR A 44 0.21 31.69 22.32
CA TYR A 44 0.26 32.85 23.21
C TYR A 44 -0.32 32.51 24.59
N ILE A 45 -1.38 31.71 24.66
CA ILE A 45 -1.89 31.15 25.93
C ILE A 45 -0.81 30.29 26.58
N PHE A 46 -0.14 29.43 25.82
CA PHE A 46 0.97 28.62 26.34
C PHE A 46 2.13 29.47 26.88
N CYS A 47 2.34 30.67 26.34
CA CYS A 47 3.41 31.59 26.74
C CYS A 47 2.96 32.67 27.74
N GLU A 48 1.82 32.49 28.40
CA GLU A 48 1.31 33.44 29.39
C GLU A 48 2.38 33.78 30.45
N GLY A 49 2.49 35.06 30.81
CA GLY A 49 3.55 35.60 31.66
C GLY A 49 4.80 36.12 30.91
N MET A 50 4.90 35.92 29.59
CA MET A 50 5.95 36.51 28.75
C MET A 50 5.59 37.93 28.26
N SER A 51 6.59 38.71 27.86
CA SER A 51 6.33 39.97 27.16
C SER A 51 5.78 39.72 25.75
N ARG A 52 4.97 40.66 25.24
CA ARG A 52 4.37 40.55 23.89
C ARG A 52 5.41 40.41 22.78
N ASN A 53 6.57 41.05 22.94
CA ASN A 53 7.66 40.98 21.97
C ASN A 53 8.32 39.59 21.98
N GLU A 54 8.61 39.04 23.16
CA GLU A 54 9.16 37.69 23.30
C GLU A 54 8.22 36.63 22.72
N MET A 55 6.91 36.72 23.00
CA MET A 55 5.91 35.81 22.42
C MET A 55 5.87 35.88 20.90
N LYS A 56 5.97 37.10 20.32
CA LYS A 56 5.97 37.30 18.86
C LYS A 56 7.21 36.69 18.22
N GLU A 57 8.38 36.88 18.82
CA GLU A 57 9.64 36.31 18.32
C GLU A 57 9.60 34.77 18.37
N LEU A 58 9.25 34.20 19.53
CA LEU A 58 9.16 32.75 19.70
C LEU A 58 8.14 32.11 18.76
N TYR A 59 7.02 32.79 18.51
CA TYR A 59 6.02 32.31 17.55
C TYR A 59 6.56 32.32 16.11
N GLY A 60 7.33 33.34 15.72
CA GLY A 60 7.99 33.36 14.40
C GLY A 60 8.93 32.16 14.23
N ILE A 61 9.75 31.88 15.25
CA ILE A 61 10.66 30.74 15.26
C ILE A 61 9.88 29.41 15.20
N LEU A 62 8.76 29.30 15.93
CA LEU A 62 7.91 28.11 15.88
C LEU A 62 7.32 27.88 14.48
N VAL A 63 6.90 28.93 13.79
CA VAL A 63 6.38 28.85 12.41
C VAL A 63 7.47 28.38 11.45
N GLU A 64 8.68 28.94 11.53
CA GLU A 64 9.83 28.48 10.72
C GLU A 64 10.18 27.01 11.01
N CYS A 65 10.21 26.64 12.29
CA CYS A 65 10.45 25.27 12.72
C CYS A 65 9.39 24.31 12.17
N TYR A 66 8.13 24.72 12.13
CA TYR A 66 7.06 23.93 11.55
C TYR A 66 7.17 23.77 10.04
N GLN A 67 7.48 24.85 9.32
CA GLN A 67 7.68 24.79 7.87
C GLN A 67 8.81 23.82 7.52
N LYS A 68 9.93 23.87 8.26
CA LYS A 68 11.03 22.92 8.09
C LYS A 68 10.62 21.49 8.46
N TYR A 69 9.89 21.31 9.55
CA TYR A 69 9.36 20.01 9.96
C TYR A 69 8.49 19.37 8.86
N LEU A 70 7.57 20.14 8.29
CA LEU A 70 6.72 19.69 7.19
C LEU A 70 7.54 19.32 5.96
N LYS A 71 8.47 20.20 5.54
CA LYS A 71 9.32 19.94 4.39
C LYS A 71 10.13 18.65 4.55
N ASN A 72 10.78 18.46 5.69
CA ASN A 72 11.54 17.24 5.97
C ASN A 72 10.64 16.00 5.93
N ASN A 73 9.43 16.06 6.50
CA ASN A 73 8.50 14.94 6.46
C ASN A 73 8.02 14.63 5.04
N THR A 74 7.80 15.63 4.19
CA THR A 74 7.43 15.43 2.78
C THR A 74 8.57 14.77 1.99
N GLU A 75 9.81 15.21 2.19
CA GLU A 75 10.98 14.59 1.55
C GLU A 75 11.17 13.14 2.01
N ILE A 76 11.00 12.86 3.31
CA ILE A 76 11.07 11.50 3.85
C ILE A 76 9.91 10.64 3.33
N ASP A 77 8.68 11.14 3.32
CA ASP A 77 7.51 10.44 2.77
C ASP A 77 7.75 10.03 1.31
N LEU A 78 8.27 10.96 0.50
CA LEU A 78 8.59 10.70 -0.90
C LEU A 78 9.63 9.60 -1.06
N GLN A 79 10.72 9.64 -0.29
CA GLN A 79 11.76 8.60 -0.36
C GLN A 79 11.21 7.23 0.07
N LEU A 80 10.46 7.19 1.17
CA LEU A 80 9.85 5.94 1.66
C LEU A 80 8.90 5.33 0.62
N ARG A 81 8.19 6.18 -0.14
CA ARG A 81 7.32 5.76 -1.23
C ARG A 81 8.11 5.18 -2.40
N TYR A 82 9.19 5.82 -2.83
CA TYR A 82 10.03 5.26 -3.89
C TYR A 82 10.60 3.89 -3.50
N ASP A 83 11.16 3.76 -2.29
CA ASP A 83 11.77 2.52 -1.83
C ASP A 83 10.78 1.33 -1.82
N ILE A 84 9.54 1.58 -1.38
CA ILE A 84 8.50 0.54 -1.34
C ILE A 84 7.86 0.31 -2.70
N GLU A 85 7.75 1.34 -3.54
CA GLU A 85 7.25 1.19 -4.91
C GLU A 85 8.19 0.33 -5.75
N ASP A 86 9.51 0.47 -5.59
CA ASP A 86 10.48 -0.41 -6.25
C ASP A 86 10.28 -1.88 -5.83
N SER A 87 10.10 -2.13 -4.53
CA SER A 87 9.79 -3.47 -4.02
C SER A 87 8.49 -4.02 -4.60
N TYR A 88 7.48 -3.17 -4.71
CA TYR A 88 6.19 -3.50 -5.31
C TYR A 88 6.33 -3.84 -6.80
N TYR A 89 7.04 -3.02 -7.59
CA TYR A 89 7.24 -3.25 -9.02
C TYR A 89 8.01 -4.55 -9.28
N ILE A 90 9.04 -4.83 -8.48
CA ILE A 90 9.78 -6.10 -8.55
C ILE A 90 8.83 -7.28 -8.28
N THR A 91 7.97 -7.18 -7.26
CA THR A 91 7.03 -8.24 -6.91
C THR A 91 6.02 -8.49 -8.04
N VAL A 92 5.38 -7.44 -8.55
CA VAL A 92 4.36 -7.55 -9.59
C VAL A 92 4.94 -7.98 -10.95
N SER A 93 6.19 -7.61 -11.23
CA SER A 93 6.86 -8.02 -12.47
C SER A 93 7.19 -9.50 -12.47
N ASN A 94 7.46 -10.10 -11.30
CA ASN A 94 7.90 -11.48 -11.12
C ASN A 94 6.80 -12.42 -10.60
N LEU A 95 5.53 -12.04 -10.74
CA LEU A 95 4.41 -12.92 -10.40
C LEU A 95 4.47 -14.23 -11.20
N LEU A 96 4.35 -15.35 -10.52
CA LEU A 96 4.37 -16.69 -11.11
C LEU A 96 3.21 -16.88 -12.09
N THR A 97 2.06 -16.25 -11.81
CA THR A 97 0.90 -16.22 -12.70
C THR A 97 1.14 -15.51 -14.04
N LYS A 98 2.27 -14.79 -14.21
CA LYS A 98 2.70 -14.22 -15.49
C LYS A 98 3.53 -15.18 -16.34
N ASN A 99 3.82 -16.38 -15.86
CA ASN A 99 4.62 -17.35 -16.59
C ASN A 99 3.95 -17.77 -17.92
N ASP A 100 4.76 -17.87 -18.97
CA ASP A 100 4.32 -18.25 -20.32
C ASP A 100 3.63 -19.62 -20.39
N MET A 101 3.85 -20.52 -19.42
CA MET A 101 3.12 -21.79 -19.33
C MET A 101 1.60 -21.63 -19.17
N TYR A 102 1.15 -20.46 -18.71
CA TYR A 102 -0.26 -20.09 -18.59
C TYR A 102 -0.76 -19.28 -19.79
N SER A 103 0.12 -18.95 -20.73
CA SER A 103 -0.18 -18.18 -21.93
C SER A 103 -0.67 -19.09 -23.03
N PHE A 104 -1.92 -18.90 -23.43
CA PHE A 104 -2.54 -19.62 -24.53
C PHE A 104 -2.73 -18.66 -25.71
N PRO A 105 -1.98 -18.79 -26.83
CA PRO A 105 -1.93 -17.78 -27.87
C PRO A 105 -3.30 -17.31 -28.39
N ASN A 106 -4.22 -18.26 -28.64
CA ASN A 106 -5.57 -17.94 -29.11
C ASN A 106 -6.36 -17.11 -28.09
N ILE A 107 -6.26 -17.45 -26.81
CA ILE A 107 -6.92 -16.72 -25.72
C ILE A 107 -6.28 -15.34 -25.57
N MET A 108 -4.96 -15.27 -25.49
CA MET A 108 -4.24 -14.01 -25.27
C MET A 108 -4.52 -12.98 -26.37
N SER A 109 -4.72 -13.42 -27.62
CA SER A 109 -5.07 -12.54 -28.74
C SER A 109 -6.40 -11.78 -28.58
N LYS A 110 -7.30 -12.24 -27.70
CA LYS A 110 -8.59 -11.60 -27.40
C LYS A 110 -8.46 -10.42 -26.42
N TYR A 111 -7.34 -10.33 -25.71
CA TYR A 111 -7.12 -9.39 -24.62
C TYR A 111 -5.98 -8.41 -24.93
N ARG A 112 -5.82 -7.39 -24.07
CA ARG A 112 -4.69 -6.46 -24.14
C ARG A 112 -3.36 -7.19 -23.94
N GLU A 113 -2.31 -6.70 -24.61
CA GLU A 113 -0.98 -7.33 -24.68
C GLU A 113 -0.34 -7.58 -23.30
N ASP A 114 -0.59 -6.71 -22.32
CA ASP A 114 -0.02 -6.76 -20.97
C ASP A 114 -0.89 -7.51 -19.95
N ILE A 115 -1.96 -8.19 -20.37
CA ILE A 115 -2.82 -8.91 -19.44
C ILE A 115 -2.06 -10.07 -18.79
N ASN A 116 -2.29 -10.27 -17.50
CA ASN A 116 -1.81 -11.48 -16.84
C ASN A 116 -2.51 -12.72 -17.47
N PRO A 117 -1.77 -13.75 -17.92
CA PRO A 117 -2.35 -14.92 -18.58
C PRO A 117 -3.40 -15.66 -17.74
N VAL A 118 -3.17 -15.78 -16.43
CA VAL A 118 -4.13 -16.40 -15.50
C VAL A 118 -5.39 -15.54 -15.37
N ARG A 119 -5.28 -14.21 -15.45
CA ARG A 119 -6.44 -13.32 -15.49
C ARG A 119 -7.24 -13.49 -16.79
N ALA A 120 -6.58 -13.63 -17.94
CA ALA A 120 -7.24 -13.91 -19.21
C ALA A 120 -8.00 -15.24 -19.13
N LEU A 121 -7.35 -16.28 -18.60
CA LEU A 121 -7.98 -17.59 -18.37
C LEU A 121 -9.21 -17.51 -17.45
N TYR A 122 -9.17 -16.67 -16.40
CA TYR A 122 -10.32 -16.41 -15.55
C TYR A 122 -11.52 -15.87 -16.33
N PHE A 123 -11.29 -14.93 -17.26
CA PHE A 123 -12.37 -14.37 -18.08
C PHE A 123 -12.94 -15.39 -19.05
N GLU A 124 -12.10 -16.19 -19.71
CA GLU A 124 -12.59 -17.29 -20.58
C GLU A 124 -13.46 -18.28 -19.80
N ILE A 125 -13.04 -18.66 -18.59
CA ILE A 125 -13.83 -19.59 -17.76
C ILE A 125 -15.13 -18.95 -17.28
N ALA A 126 -15.13 -17.65 -16.98
CA ALA A 126 -16.35 -16.93 -16.66
C ALA A 126 -17.32 -16.93 -17.85
N GLU A 127 -16.82 -16.72 -19.07
CA GLU A 127 -17.60 -16.79 -20.30
C GLU A 127 -18.16 -18.20 -20.56
N ILE A 128 -17.33 -19.24 -20.44
CA ILE A 128 -17.75 -20.65 -20.57
C ILE A 128 -18.90 -21.00 -19.61
N ASN A 129 -18.89 -20.43 -18.41
CA ASN A 129 -19.92 -20.66 -17.41
C ASN A 129 -21.25 -19.94 -17.74
N ILE A 130 -21.23 -18.85 -18.50
CA ILE A 130 -22.41 -18.06 -18.87
C ILE A 130 -23.01 -18.55 -20.19
N SER A 131 -22.19 -18.65 -21.23
CA SER A 131 -22.60 -18.97 -22.60
C SER A 131 -21.85 -20.21 -23.08
N PHE A 132 -22.28 -21.37 -22.60
CA PHE A 132 -21.68 -22.64 -22.98
C PHE A 132 -21.93 -22.95 -24.46
N ASN A 133 -20.89 -22.84 -25.29
CA ASN A 133 -20.92 -23.26 -26.68
C ASN A 133 -20.04 -24.51 -26.88
N LEU A 134 -20.67 -25.62 -27.29
CA LEU A 134 -20.01 -26.90 -27.56
C LEU A 134 -19.11 -26.89 -28.82
N LYS A 135 -19.16 -25.84 -29.65
CA LYS A 135 -18.41 -25.76 -30.91
C LYS A 135 -17.12 -24.94 -30.83
N ASP A 136 -16.77 -24.43 -29.66
CA ASP A 136 -15.58 -23.59 -29.50
C ASP A 136 -14.36 -24.46 -29.14
N ILE A 137 -13.37 -24.45 -30.03
CA ILE A 137 -12.12 -25.22 -29.90
C ILE A 137 -11.32 -24.77 -28.67
N ASP A 138 -11.35 -23.48 -28.34
CA ASP A 138 -10.64 -22.93 -27.18
C ASP A 138 -11.25 -23.47 -25.88
N ASN A 139 -12.58 -23.62 -25.82
CA ASN A 139 -13.28 -24.16 -24.66
C ASN A 139 -12.88 -25.61 -24.37
N ASP A 140 -12.72 -26.44 -25.40
CA ASP A 140 -12.30 -27.83 -25.24
C ASP A 140 -10.82 -27.95 -24.85
N TYR A 141 -9.96 -27.07 -25.38
CA TYR A 141 -8.58 -26.99 -24.97
C TYR A 141 -8.44 -26.60 -23.48
N ILE A 142 -9.15 -25.57 -23.01
CA ILE A 142 -9.16 -25.17 -21.59
C ILE A 142 -9.65 -26.33 -20.71
N LYS A 143 -10.76 -26.98 -21.06
CA LYS A 143 -11.25 -28.15 -20.31
C LYS A 143 -10.19 -29.24 -20.20
N ASN A 144 -9.51 -29.57 -21.29
CA ASN A 144 -8.48 -30.60 -21.28
C ASN A 144 -7.29 -30.24 -20.38
N GLN A 145 -6.88 -28.97 -20.32
CA GLN A 145 -5.87 -28.53 -19.34
C GLN A 145 -6.35 -28.69 -17.90
N PHE A 146 -7.61 -28.36 -17.62
CA PHE A 146 -8.20 -28.54 -16.27
C PHE A 146 -8.45 -30.00 -15.88
N LYS A 147 -8.34 -30.96 -16.80
CA LYS A 147 -8.28 -32.40 -16.48
C LYS A 147 -6.88 -32.86 -16.06
N ASN A 148 -5.85 -32.03 -16.26
CA ASN A 148 -4.50 -32.33 -15.82
C ASN A 148 -4.30 -31.86 -14.38
N ASP A 149 -4.44 -32.78 -13.43
CA ASP A 149 -4.29 -32.53 -12.00
C ASP A 149 -2.95 -31.86 -11.63
N VAL A 150 -1.87 -32.23 -12.31
CA VAL A 150 -0.53 -31.68 -12.02
C VAL A 150 -0.48 -30.21 -12.41
N TRP A 151 -0.99 -29.89 -13.59
CA TRP A 151 -1.06 -28.51 -14.06
C TRP A 151 -2.00 -27.67 -13.18
N PHE A 152 -3.18 -28.20 -12.84
CA PHE A 152 -4.14 -27.51 -11.99
C PHE A 152 -3.59 -27.24 -10.59
N LYS A 153 -2.99 -28.24 -9.93
CA LYS A 153 -2.36 -28.04 -8.60
C LYS A 153 -1.28 -26.97 -8.66
N ARG A 154 -0.44 -26.99 -9.70
CA ARG A 154 0.59 -25.96 -9.89
C ARG A 154 -0.01 -24.57 -10.09
N LEU A 155 -1.04 -24.42 -10.94
CA LEU A 155 -1.77 -23.16 -11.09
C LEU A 155 -2.26 -22.61 -9.75
N MET A 156 -2.89 -23.45 -8.93
CA MET A 156 -3.41 -23.03 -7.63
C MET A 156 -2.28 -22.61 -6.68
N THR A 157 -1.20 -23.40 -6.60
CA THR A 157 -0.02 -23.06 -5.78
C THR A 157 0.65 -21.76 -6.24
N ASP A 158 0.82 -21.55 -7.55
CA ASP A 158 1.46 -20.35 -8.08
C ASP A 158 0.62 -19.08 -7.78
N ILE A 159 -0.71 -19.18 -7.82
CA ILE A 159 -1.61 -18.09 -7.39
C ILE A 159 -1.50 -17.83 -5.88
N GLU A 160 -1.47 -18.87 -5.06
CA GLU A 160 -1.32 -18.73 -3.60
C GLU A 160 0.03 -18.12 -3.21
N CYS A 161 1.12 -18.51 -3.87
CA CYS A 161 2.45 -17.94 -3.71
C CYS A 161 2.49 -16.44 -4.09
N ASP A 162 1.85 -16.08 -5.20
CA ASP A 162 1.72 -14.69 -5.63
C ASP A 162 0.91 -13.86 -4.60
N MET A 163 -0.21 -14.40 -4.11
CA MET A 163 -1.00 -13.75 -3.05
C MET A 163 -0.19 -13.56 -1.76
N SER A 164 0.61 -14.54 -1.35
CA SER A 164 1.49 -14.42 -0.19
C SER A 164 2.56 -13.34 -0.39
N SER A 165 3.13 -13.25 -1.60
CA SER A 165 4.10 -12.20 -1.96
C SER A 165 3.48 -10.80 -1.90
N LEU A 166 2.26 -10.65 -2.43
CA LEU A 166 1.49 -9.40 -2.35
C LEU A 166 1.13 -9.04 -0.91
N ALA A 167 0.73 -10.01 -0.08
CA ALA A 167 0.45 -9.79 1.34
C ALA A 167 1.70 -9.30 2.09
N GLY A 168 2.89 -9.82 1.77
CA GLY A 168 4.16 -9.34 2.31
C GLY A 168 4.45 -7.87 1.92
N ILE A 169 4.06 -7.44 0.73
CA ILE A 169 4.15 -6.03 0.32
C ILE A 169 3.12 -5.17 1.06
N GLU A 170 1.88 -5.63 1.20
CA GLU A 170 0.85 -4.93 1.98
C GLU A 170 1.28 -4.72 3.44
N GLU A 171 1.88 -5.73 4.06
CA GLU A 171 2.42 -5.62 5.42
C GLU A 171 3.51 -4.54 5.52
N LYS A 172 4.43 -4.48 4.55
CA LYS A 172 5.47 -3.42 4.51
C LYS A 172 4.85 -2.02 4.46
N PHE A 173 3.80 -1.81 3.66
CA PHE A 173 3.08 -0.53 3.63
C PHE A 173 2.49 -0.18 5.00
N ASN A 174 1.85 -1.14 5.65
CA ASN A 174 1.25 -0.95 6.97
C ASN A 174 2.30 -0.67 8.06
N LEU A 175 3.45 -1.33 8.00
CA LEU A 175 4.58 -1.06 8.90
C LEU A 175 5.13 0.35 8.72
N LEU A 176 5.27 0.83 7.47
CA LEU A 176 5.66 2.22 7.20
C LEU A 176 4.67 3.21 7.78
N LYS A 177 3.36 2.98 7.58
CA LYS A 177 2.30 3.84 8.14
C LYS A 177 2.32 3.88 9.67
N LYS A 178 2.57 2.73 10.31
CA LYS A 178 2.67 2.62 11.77
C LYS A 178 3.90 3.35 12.31
N LYS A 179 5.03 3.26 11.60
CA LYS A 179 6.30 3.90 11.99
C LYS A 179 6.32 5.41 11.73
N TYR A 180 5.74 5.84 10.61
CA TYR A 180 5.74 7.23 10.16
C TYR A 180 4.30 7.69 9.98
N GLN A 181 3.75 8.40 10.97
CA GLN A 181 2.34 8.82 10.93
C GLN A 181 1.99 9.71 9.72
N PHE A 182 2.96 10.50 9.26
CA PHE A 182 2.84 11.35 8.07
C PHE A 182 2.88 10.57 6.75
N PHE A 183 3.25 9.28 6.77
CA PHE A 183 3.32 8.46 5.57
C PHE A 183 1.95 8.34 4.92
N THR A 184 1.87 8.58 3.61
CA THR A 184 0.61 8.43 2.87
C THR A 184 0.67 7.18 2.01
N PHE A 185 -0.37 6.35 2.05
CA PHE A 185 -0.43 5.17 1.18
C PHE A 185 -0.41 5.59 -0.31
N PRO A 186 0.53 5.05 -1.12
CA PRO A 186 0.53 5.28 -2.56
C PRO A 186 -0.50 4.41 -3.28
N ILE A 187 -0.71 4.66 -4.58
CA ILE A 187 -1.67 3.92 -5.41
C ILE A 187 -1.35 2.42 -5.44
N SER A 188 -0.05 2.06 -5.43
CA SER A 188 0.44 0.68 -5.40
C SER A 188 -0.07 -0.13 -4.21
N TYR A 189 -0.32 0.50 -3.05
CA TYR A 189 -0.95 -0.16 -1.91
C TYR A 189 -2.36 -0.64 -2.26
N TYR A 190 -3.21 0.24 -2.78
CA TYR A 190 -4.58 -0.10 -3.16
C TYR A 190 -4.61 -1.11 -4.30
N HIS A 191 -3.69 -0.99 -5.27
CA HIS A 191 -3.57 -1.95 -6.34
C HIS A 191 -3.19 -3.35 -5.82
N THR A 192 -2.29 -3.44 -4.84
CA THR A 192 -1.96 -4.70 -4.16
C THR A 192 -3.22 -5.36 -3.57
N GLN A 193 -4.06 -4.58 -2.87
CA GLN A 193 -5.30 -5.09 -2.29
C GLN A 193 -6.29 -5.61 -3.35
N GLU A 194 -6.46 -4.87 -4.45
CA GLU A 194 -7.33 -5.29 -5.55
C GLU A 194 -6.81 -6.55 -6.26
N MET A 195 -5.49 -6.66 -6.48
CA MET A 195 -4.87 -7.85 -7.07
C MET A 195 -5.11 -9.09 -6.21
N MET A 196 -4.95 -9.01 -4.89
CA MET A 196 -5.23 -10.14 -4.00
C MET A 196 -6.70 -10.55 -4.03
N LYS A 197 -7.63 -9.58 -4.07
CA LYS A 197 -9.07 -9.86 -4.21
C LYS A 197 -9.37 -10.56 -5.53
N ASP A 198 -8.75 -10.13 -6.62
CA ASP A 198 -8.93 -10.75 -7.93
C ASP A 198 -8.36 -12.17 -7.95
N MET A 199 -7.14 -12.40 -7.43
CA MET A 199 -6.56 -13.74 -7.28
C MET A 199 -7.43 -14.66 -6.44
N GLN A 200 -8.04 -14.16 -5.36
CA GLN A 200 -8.99 -14.93 -4.56
C GLN A 200 -10.23 -15.35 -5.37
N LYS A 201 -10.74 -14.48 -6.25
CA LYS A 201 -11.82 -14.83 -7.19
C LYS A 201 -11.35 -15.89 -8.19
N TRP A 202 -10.12 -15.79 -8.68
CA TRP A 202 -9.54 -16.76 -9.61
C TRP A 202 -9.51 -18.16 -8.98
N LEU A 203 -8.95 -18.30 -7.77
CA LEU A 203 -8.92 -19.58 -7.03
C LEU A 203 -10.30 -20.22 -6.93
N ASN A 204 -11.31 -19.42 -6.55
CA ASN A 204 -12.68 -19.89 -6.39
C ASN A 204 -13.29 -20.34 -7.73
N THR A 205 -13.10 -19.56 -8.79
CA THR A 205 -13.61 -19.88 -10.13
C THR A 205 -12.94 -21.13 -10.70
N PHE A 206 -11.61 -21.23 -10.59
CA PHE A 206 -10.84 -22.37 -11.09
C PHE A 206 -11.18 -23.66 -10.35
N THR A 207 -11.34 -23.61 -9.02
CA THR A 207 -11.77 -24.77 -8.23
C THR A 207 -13.15 -25.28 -8.67
N LYS A 208 -14.12 -24.37 -8.84
CA LYS A 208 -15.46 -24.74 -9.30
C LYS A 208 -15.43 -25.34 -10.70
N PHE A 209 -14.65 -24.75 -11.61
CA PHE A 209 -14.52 -25.23 -12.98
C PHE A 209 -13.83 -26.60 -13.04
N TYR A 210 -12.74 -26.79 -12.28
CA TYR A 210 -12.05 -28.07 -12.13
C TYR A 210 -13.00 -29.18 -11.66
N ASN A 211 -13.78 -28.92 -10.60
CA ASN A 211 -14.74 -29.90 -10.08
C ASN A 211 -15.79 -30.27 -11.12
N ARG A 212 -16.33 -29.28 -11.84
CA ARG A 212 -17.32 -29.49 -12.91
C ARG A 212 -16.75 -30.34 -14.06
N VAL A 213 -15.54 -30.04 -14.52
CA VAL A 213 -14.91 -30.74 -15.65
C VAL A 213 -14.54 -32.19 -15.30
N ASN A 214 -14.19 -32.45 -14.04
CA ASN A 214 -13.77 -33.77 -13.56
C ASN A 214 -14.91 -34.57 -12.89
N GLY A 215 -16.14 -34.06 -12.89
CA GLY A 215 -17.30 -34.75 -12.30
C GLY A 215 -17.21 -34.93 -10.79
N ILE A 216 -16.45 -34.08 -10.09
CA ILE A 216 -16.29 -34.11 -8.64
C ILE A 216 -17.51 -33.43 -8.03
N LYS A 217 -18.39 -34.20 -7.38
CA LYS A 217 -19.55 -33.64 -6.66
C LYS A 217 -19.09 -32.75 -5.51
N SER A 218 -19.64 -31.54 -5.42
CA SER A 218 -19.45 -30.69 -4.25
C SER A 218 -20.10 -31.35 -3.04
N LYS A 219 -19.50 -31.25 -1.86
CA LYS A 219 -20.10 -31.76 -0.58
C LYS A 219 -21.42 -31.06 -0.20
N TYR A 220 -21.86 -30.08 -0.98
CA TYR A 220 -23.06 -29.29 -0.76
C TYR A 220 -24.09 -29.39 -1.91
N ASP A 221 -23.93 -30.38 -2.80
CA ASP A 221 -24.98 -30.77 -3.76
C ASP A 221 -25.87 -31.90 -3.19
#